data_AF-A0A3C0VUT9-F1
#
_entry.id   AF-A0A3C0VUT9-F1
#
_cell.length_a   1.000
_cell.length_b   1.000
_cell.length_c   1.000
_cell.angle_alpha   90.00
_cell.angle_beta   90.00
_cell.angle_gamma   90.00
#
_symmetry.space_group_name_H-M   'P 1'
#
loop_
_entity.id
_entity.type
_entity.pdbx_description
1 polymer ?
#
loop_
_entity_poly.entity_id
_entity_poly.type
_entity_poly.pdbx_seq_one_letter_code
_entity_poly.pdbx_strand_id
1 'polypeptide(L)' 'IPYELAEGMESMKEFLSDVKSKKSIGIFIGPEGGFTEEEVDMAVNNNVTTVSLGKRILRTETAGMTVLSILMYFLEV' A
#
# COMPACT_ATOMS: atom_id res chain seq x y z
N ILE A 1 12.62 8.26 1.60
CA ILE A 1 12.56 8.79 2.99
C ILE A 1 11.38 8.06 3.66
N PRO A 2 11.45 7.61 4.93
CA PRO A 2 10.45 6.70 5.48
C PRO A 2 9.17 7.48 5.83
N TYR A 3 8.31 7.71 4.84
CA TYR A 3 7.08 8.50 5.03
C TYR A 3 5.80 7.72 4.71
N GLU A 4 5.91 6.43 4.45
CA GLU A 4 4.74 5.55 4.60
C GLU A 4 4.64 5.26 6.09
N LEU A 5 3.78 5.99 6.82
CA LEU A 5 3.54 5.93 8.28
C LEU A 5 3.02 4.56 8.78
N ALA A 6 3.34 3.49 8.07
CA ALA A 6 3.01 2.11 8.36
C ALA A 6 4.31 1.30 8.48
N GLU A 7 4.54 0.71 9.65
CA GLU A 7 5.62 -0.24 9.87
C GLU A 7 5.08 -1.67 9.96
N GLY A 8 5.84 -2.62 9.41
CA GLY A 8 5.49 -4.03 9.48
C GLY A 8 4.26 -4.41 8.66
N MET A 9 3.88 -5.69 8.70
CA MET A 9 2.80 -6.22 7.85
C MET A 9 1.40 -6.05 8.46
N GLU A 10 1.27 -5.37 9.60
CA GLU A 10 -0.01 -5.27 10.33
C GLU A 10 -1.04 -4.45 9.55
N SER A 11 -0.67 -3.25 9.10
CA SER A 11 -1.51 -2.40 8.23
C SER A 11 -1.99 -3.13 6.97
N MET A 12 -1.10 -3.88 6.31
CA MET A 12 -1.45 -4.69 5.16
C MET A 12 -2.45 -5.80 5.52
N LYS A 13 -2.26 -6.50 6.65
CA LYS A 13 -3.22 -7.54 7.09
C LYS A 13 -4.59 -6.97 7.41
N GLU A 14 -4.65 -5.82 8.09
CA GLU A 14 -5.90 -5.11 8.37
C GLU A 14 -6.62 -4.73 7.08
N PHE A 15 -5.89 -4.12 6.14
CA PHE A 15 -6.42 -3.79 4.81
C PHE A 15 -6.95 -5.03 4.08
N LEU A 16 -6.18 -6.13 4.06
CA LEU A 16 -6.55 -7.37 3.40
C LEU A 16 -7.84 -7.98 3.98
N SER A 17 -8.04 -7.89 5.30
CA SER A 17 -9.25 -8.40 5.95
C SER A 17 -10.54 -7.77 5.42
N ASP A 18 -10.47 -6.49 5.04
CA ASP A 18 -11.60 -5.72 4.53
C ASP A 18 -11.72 -5.84 3.00
N VAL A 19 -10.60 -6.13 2.31
CA VAL A 19 -10.47 -6.09 0.86
C VAL A 19 -11.32 -7.13 0.13
N LYS A 20 -11.58 -8.31 0.74
CA LYS A 20 -12.42 -9.36 0.13
C LYS A 20 -13.85 -8.90 -0.17
N SER A 21 -14.33 -7.88 0.54
CA SER A 21 -15.67 -7.32 0.34
C SER A 21 -15.74 -6.21 -0.73
N LYS A 22 -14.58 -5.74 -1.23
CA LYS A 22 -14.50 -4.61 -2.16
C LYS A 22 -14.55 -5.09 -3.61
N LYS A 23 -15.27 -4.37 -4.47
CA LYS A 23 -15.40 -4.69 -5.90
C LYS A 23 -14.25 -4.15 -6.76
N SER A 24 -13.57 -3.11 -6.29
CA SER A 24 -12.48 -2.44 -7.01
C SER A 24 -11.46 -1.91 -6.01
N ILE A 25 -10.17 -2.04 -6.36
CA ILE A 25 -9.05 -1.59 -5.54
C ILE A 25 -8.18 -0.67 -6.41
N GLY A 26 -7.94 0.55 -5.94
CA GLY A 26 -6.96 1.47 -6.51
C GLY A 26 -5.67 1.40 -5.70
N ILE A 27 -4.52 1.36 -6.38
CA ILE A 27 -3.20 1.31 -5.74
C ILE A 27 -2.40 2.51 -6.24
N PHE A 28 -1.86 3.28 -5.31
CA PHE A 28 -0.97 4.40 -5.60
C PHE A 28 0.45 4.01 -5.21
N ILE A 29 1.37 4.06 -6.17
CA ILE A 29 2.80 3.78 -5.93
C ILE A 29 3.56 5.07 -6.22
N GLY A 30 4.35 5.52 -5.25
CA GLY A 30 5.14 6.74 -5.37
C GLY A 30 6.30 6.61 -6.36
N PRO A 31 6.81 7.74 -6.88
CA PRO A 31 8.03 7.77 -7.70
C PRO A 31 9.25 7.36 -6.85
N GLU A 32 10.45 7.36 -7.44
CA GLU A 32 11.68 6.91 -6.77
C GLU A 32 11.98 7.67 -5.46
N GLY A 33 11.51 8.92 -5.35
CA GLY A 33 11.62 9.75 -4.15
C GLY A 33 10.58 9.45 -3.06
N GLY A 34 9.55 8.67 -3.39
CA GLY A 34 8.33 8.50 -2.58
C GLY A 34 7.36 9.68 -2.74
N PHE A 35 6.25 9.61 -2.01
CA PHE A 35 5.32 10.73 -1.85
C PHE A 35 5.85 11.73 -0.82
N THR A 36 5.46 13.00 -0.95
CA THR A 36 5.70 14.01 0.10
C THR A 36 4.73 13.83 1.26
N GLU A 37 5.03 14.42 2.42
CA GLU A 37 4.12 14.38 3.58
C GLU A 37 2.75 14.98 3.22
N GLU A 38 2.72 16.08 2.45
CA GLU A 38 1.47 16.73 2.03
C GLU A 38 0.64 15.85 1.09
N GLU A 39 1.28 15.09 0.20
CA GLU A 39 0.60 14.15 -0.68
C GLU A 39 -0.01 12.98 0.09
N VAL A 40 0.72 12.47 1.09
CA VAL A 40 0.23 11.41 1.99
C VAL A 40 -0.94 11.91 2.82
N ASP A 41 -0.82 13.09 3.42
CA ASP A 41 -1.88 13.71 4.21
C ASP A 41 -3.13 13.96 3.36
N MET A 42 -2.96 14.46 2.14
CA MET A 42 -4.06 14.63 1.19
C MET A 42 -4.74 13.29 0.89
N ALA A 43 -3.96 12.22 0.66
CA ALA A 43 -4.51 10.90 0.37
C ALA A 43 -5.30 10.34 1.56
N VAL A 44 -4.75 10.41 2.77
CA VAL A 44 -5.41 9.95 4.01
C VAL A 44 -6.70 10.73 4.26
N ASN A 45 -6.69 12.05 4.08
CA ASN A 45 -7.88 12.90 4.19
C ASN A 45 -8.97 12.56 3.14
N ASN A 46 -8.59 11.89 2.04
CA ASN A 46 -9.50 11.37 1.02
C ASN A 46 -9.82 9.88 1.20
N ASN A 47 -9.65 9.32 2.40
CA ASN A 47 -9.91 7.92 2.76
C ASN A 47 -9.01 6.90 2.03
N VAL A 48 -7.81 7.30 1.60
CA VAL A 48 -6.80 6.35 1.14
C VAL A 48 -6.11 5.73 2.36
N THR A 49 -6.01 4.40 2.37
CA THR A 49 -5.32 3.67 3.43
C THR A 49 -3.84 3.49 3.07
N THR A 50 -2.95 3.94 3.95
CA THR A 50 -1.51 3.66 3.84
C THR A 50 -1.21 2.26 4.33
N VAL A 51 -0.44 1.48 3.56
CA VAL A 51 -0.03 0.12 3.91
C VAL A 51 1.48 -0.04 3.73
N SER A 52 2.09 -0.93 4.49
CA SER A 52 3.50 -1.28 4.33
C SER A 52 3.68 -2.60 3.59
N LEU A 53 4.75 -2.71 2.80
CA LEU A 53 5.16 -3.94 2.11
C LEU A 53 6.26 -4.70 2.87
N GLY A 54 6.46 -4.36 4.14
CA GLY A 54 7.41 -4.98 5.04
C GLY A 54 8.68 -4.15 5.23
N LYS A 55 9.73 -4.78 5.80
CA LYS A 55 10.92 -4.07 6.31
C LYS A 55 11.89 -3.55 5.23
N ARG A 56 11.67 -3.90 3.97
CA ARG A 56 12.60 -3.57 2.87
C ARG A 56 12.04 -2.38 2.09
N ILE A 57 12.88 -1.38 1.86
CA ILE A 57 12.58 -0.31 0.91
C ILE A 57 12.61 -0.93 -0.49
N LEU A 58 11.46 -0.97 -1.15
CA LEU A 58 11.32 -1.46 -2.51
C LEU A 58 11.50 -0.32 -3.51
N ARG A 59 12.05 -0.64 -4.68
CA ARG A 59 12.03 0.28 -5.83
C ARG A 59 10.59 0.41 -6.35
N THR A 60 10.24 1.54 -6.94
CA THR A 60 8.90 1.83 -7.51
C THR A 60 8.37 0.68 -8.38
N GLU A 61 9.19 0.16 -9.30
CA GLU A 61 8.84 -0.97 -10.18
C GLU A 61 8.57 -2.29 -9.43
N THR A 62 9.23 -2.51 -8.29
CA THR A 62 9.09 -3.73 -7.48
C THR A 62 7.89 -3.63 -6.54
N ALA A 63 7.61 -2.43 -6.02
CA ALA A 63 6.50 -2.19 -5.10
C ALA A 63 5.15 -2.56 -5.74
N GLY A 64 4.89 -2.11 -6.97
CA GLY A 64 3.67 -2.43 -7.71
C GLY A 64 3.46 -3.94 -7.90
N MET A 65 4.48 -4.64 -8.39
CA MET A 65 4.42 -6.10 -8.58
C MET A 65 4.23 -6.87 -7.27
N THR A 66 4.82 -6.37 -6.19
CA THR A 66 4.70 -6.98 -4.86
C THR A 66 3.27 -6.85 -4.32
N VAL A 67 2.66 -5.66 -4.41
CA VAL A 67 1.25 -5.44 -4.01
C VAL A 67 0.32 -6.34 -4.80
N LEU A 68 0.48 -6.39 -6.12
CA LEU A 68 -0.35 -7.24 -6.98
C LEU A 68 -0.22 -8.72 -6.59
N SER A 69 1.00 -9.19 -6.32
CA SER A 69 1.23 -10.58 -5.91
C SER A 69 0.57 -10.91 -4.57
N ILE A 70 0.63 -10.00 -3.60
CA ILE A 70 -0.03 -10.15 -2.28
C ILE A 70 -1.54 -10.19 -2.44
N LEU A 71 -2.12 -9.27 -3.24
CA LEU A 71 -3.55 -9.21 -3.49
C LEU A 71 -4.04 -10.48 -4.19
N MET A 72 -3.36 -10.94 -5.24
CA MET A 72 -3.72 -12.17 -5.95
C MET A 72 -3.72 -13.38 -5.00
N TYR A 73 -2.69 -13.51 -4.17
CA TYR A 73 -2.59 -14.60 -3.20
C TYR A 73 -3.71 -14.55 -2.15
N PHE A 74 -4.04 -13.37 -1.62
CA PHE A 74 -5.02 -13.26 -0.54
C PHE A 74 -6.47 -13.31 -1.02
N LEU A 75 -6.71 -12.77 -2.23
CA LEU A 75 -8.04 -12.72 -2.82
C LEU A 75 -8.46 -14.04 -3.48
N GLU A 76 -7.50 -14.94 -3.76
CA GLU A 76 -7.71 -16.26 -4.38
C GLU A 76 -8.98 -16.31 -5.27
N VAL A 77 -8.79 -15.91 -6.53
CA VAL A 77 -9.62 -16.35 -7.65
C VAL A 77 -9.25 -17.78 -8.01
#